data_AF-A0A7X7KH54-F1
#
_entry.id   AF-A0A7X7KH54-F1
#
_cell.length_a   1.000
_cell.length_b   1.000
_cell.length_c   1.000
_cell.angle_alpha   90.00
_cell.angle_beta   90.00
_cell.angle_gamma   90.00
#
_symmetry.space_group_name_H-M   'P 1'
#
loop_
_entity.id
_entity.type
_entity.pdbx_description
1 polymer ?
#
loop_
_entity_poly.entity_id
_entity_poly.type
_entity_poly.pdbx_seq_one_letter_code
_entity_poly.pdbx_strand_id
1 'polypeptide(L)'
;MITIIGILIALLLPAVQAAREAARRLQCQNNLKQLALAIISHEEVHGFYPTGGWGHRWVGDPDRGFGLRQPGSWGYNVLPYLEQDAVRNIGAGQTDAQKFTALMPMVAIPLSMFNCPSRRQPILYWFGPGPQGTPNTYNMDYQNVHYAARGDYAMNCGTVCGSDDTNWFREGPRSFAQGDDTTGSWWPMAKISKCNGISYMLSMVRSAQVSDGTSCTYMIGERYLNPDHYLDGLDPSDNQFIMMGYDNDNYRCTAYKPAQDQPGLWMGEPFGSAHSDGFHMAFCDGSVKMINYSIAPEVHLCLGNREDGIVIDAKAY
;
A
#
# COMPACT_ATOMS: atom_id res chain seq x y z
N MET A 1 41.69 -25.38 -20.96
CA MET A 1 40.80 -24.27 -21.39
C MET A 1 39.42 -24.37 -20.75
N ILE A 2 38.74 -25.52 -20.81
CA ILE A 2 37.42 -25.75 -20.19
C ILE A 2 37.42 -25.41 -18.67
N THR A 3 38.48 -25.77 -17.94
CA THR A 3 38.61 -25.47 -16.50
C THR A 3 38.72 -23.97 -16.19
N ILE A 4 39.39 -23.19 -17.05
CA ILE A 4 39.57 -21.75 -16.85
C ILE A 4 38.24 -21.03 -17.10
N ILE A 5 37.51 -21.41 -18.15
CA ILE A 5 36.17 -20.88 -18.44
C ILE A 5 35.20 -21.23 -17.31
N GLY A 6 35.24 -22.46 -16.77
CA GLY A 6 34.42 -22.87 -15.63
C GLY A 6 34.67 -22.03 -14.37
N ILE A 7 35.93 -21.71 -14.06
CA ILE A 7 36.29 -20.84 -12.92
C ILE A 7 35.81 -19.40 -13.15
N LEU A 8 35.97 -18.87 -14.36
CA LEU A 8 35.49 -17.53 -14.69
C LEU A 8 33.96 -17.44 -14.58
N ILE A 9 33.22 -18.43 -15.09
CA ILE A 9 31.75 -18.47 -14.98
C ILE A 9 31.31 -18.58 -13.52
N ALA A 10 31.97 -19.41 -12.72
CA ALA A 10 31.66 -19.59 -11.30
C ALA A 10 31.85 -18.29 -10.49
N LEU A 11 32.84 -17.45 -10.84
CA LEU A 11 33.05 -16.15 -10.22
C LEU A 11 32.11 -15.06 -10.77
N LEU A 12 31.71 -15.16 -12.04
CA LEU A 12 30.83 -14.18 -12.68
C LEU A 12 29.37 -14.32 -12.27
N LEU A 13 28.86 -15.53 -11.99
CA LEU A 13 27.45 -15.72 -11.67
C LEU A 13 27.02 -15.01 -10.36
N PRO A 14 27.73 -15.14 -9.23
CA PRO A 14 27.41 -14.39 -8.01
C PRO A 14 27.51 -12.88 -8.22
N ALA A 15 28.51 -12.42 -8.98
CA ALA A 15 28.70 -11.00 -9.28
C ALA A 15 27.53 -10.44 -10.12
N VAL A 16 27.08 -11.17 -11.15
CA VAL A 16 25.93 -10.77 -11.98
C VAL A 16 24.63 -10.77 -11.17
N GLN A 17 24.44 -11.74 -10.27
CA GLN A 17 23.26 -11.77 -9.40
C GLN A 17 23.24 -10.60 -8.42
N ALA A 18 24.37 -10.29 -7.78
CA ALA A 18 24.51 -9.14 -6.89
C ALA A 18 24.26 -7.82 -7.63
N ALA A 19 24.80 -7.65 -8.84
CA ALA A 19 24.57 -6.47 -9.67
C ALA A 19 23.09 -6.32 -10.06
N ARG A 20 22.42 -7.42 -10.43
CA ARG A 20 20.97 -7.42 -10.74
C ARG A 20 20.14 -7.02 -9.53
N GLU A 21 20.44 -7.54 -8.34
CA GLU A 21 19.71 -7.18 -7.13
C GLU A 21 19.94 -5.72 -6.73
N ALA A 22 21.16 -5.21 -6.87
CA ALA A 22 21.44 -3.79 -6.65
C ALA A 22 20.63 -2.89 -7.59
N ALA A 23 20.51 -3.26 -8.86
CA ALA A 23 19.67 -2.54 -9.83
C ALA A 23 18.17 -2.60 -9.47
N ARG A 24 17.68 -3.77 -9.03
CA ARG A 24 16.28 -3.92 -8.58
C ARG A 24 15.99 -3.09 -7.33
N ARG A 25 16.89 -3.07 -6.35
CA ARG A 25 16.78 -2.21 -5.17
C ARG A 25 16.70 -0.73 -5.53
N LEU A 26 17.59 -0.28 -6.43
CA LEU A 26 17.56 1.10 -6.92
C LEU A 26 16.23 1.43 -7.61
N GLN A 27 15.67 0.47 -8.34
CA GLN A 27 14.35 0.63 -8.95
C GLN A 27 13.22 0.69 -7.91
N CYS A 28 13.21 -0.15 -6.87
CA CYS A 28 12.20 -0.06 -5.79
C CYS A 28 12.32 1.29 -5.04
N GLN A 29 13.54 1.78 -4.79
CA GLN A 29 13.79 3.11 -4.22
C GLN A 29 13.21 4.24 -5.10
N ASN A 30 13.45 4.18 -6.42
CA ASN A 30 12.93 5.16 -7.37
C ASN A 30 11.40 5.11 -7.48
N ASN A 31 10.80 3.91 -7.48
CA ASN A 31 9.36 3.74 -7.45
C ASN A 31 8.74 4.42 -6.23
N LEU A 32 9.28 4.16 -5.02
CA LEU A 32 8.84 4.82 -3.80
C LEU A 32 9.05 6.33 -3.84
N LYS A 33 10.15 6.82 -4.45
CA LYS A 33 10.37 8.26 -4.59
C LYS A 33 9.28 8.89 -5.46
N GLN A 34 8.92 8.27 -6.58
CA GLN A 34 7.86 8.76 -7.45
C GLN A 34 6.49 8.71 -6.76
N LEU A 35 6.17 7.62 -6.07
CA LEU A 35 4.94 7.50 -5.29
C LEU A 35 4.85 8.55 -4.18
N ALA A 36 5.94 8.78 -3.45
CA ALA A 36 5.99 9.79 -2.38
C ALA A 36 5.79 11.20 -2.93
N LEU A 37 6.42 11.54 -4.07
CA LEU A 37 6.19 12.83 -4.73
C LEU A 37 4.75 12.99 -5.21
N ALA A 38 4.12 11.93 -5.73
CA ALA A 38 2.71 11.95 -6.13
C ALA A 38 1.78 12.16 -4.92
N ILE A 39 2.09 11.53 -3.79
CA ILE A 39 1.37 11.73 -2.53
C ILE A 39 1.51 13.16 -2.02
N ILE A 40 2.72 13.75 -2.09
CA ILE A 40 2.95 15.15 -1.71
C ILE A 40 2.19 16.10 -2.63
N SER A 41 2.24 15.90 -3.95
CA SER A 41 1.47 16.71 -4.91
C SER A 41 -0.04 16.63 -4.64
N HIS A 42 -0.56 15.46 -4.27
CA HIS A 42 -1.94 15.31 -3.83
C HIS A 42 -2.21 16.15 -2.56
N GLU A 43 -1.33 16.08 -1.57
CA GLU A 43 -1.45 16.85 -0.33
C GLU A 43 -1.42 18.36 -0.57
N GLU A 44 -0.55 18.84 -1.46
CA GLU A 44 -0.47 20.26 -1.84
C GLU A 44 -1.75 20.77 -2.51
N VAL A 45 -2.37 19.96 -3.38
CA VAL A 45 -3.58 20.35 -4.12
C VAL A 45 -4.84 20.25 -3.27
N HIS A 46 -4.97 19.20 -2.45
CA HIS A 46 -6.18 18.93 -1.69
C HIS A 46 -6.11 19.39 -0.22
N GLY A 47 -4.93 19.71 0.28
CA GLY A 47 -4.67 20.14 1.66
C GLY A 47 -4.63 19.00 2.67
N PHE A 48 -4.60 17.74 2.22
CA PHE A 48 -4.51 16.54 3.06
C PHE A 48 -3.90 15.36 2.27
N TYR A 49 -3.19 14.47 2.97
CA TYR A 49 -2.66 13.24 2.42
C TYR A 49 -3.79 12.33 1.90
N PRO A 50 -3.56 11.53 0.84
CA PRO A 50 -4.57 10.64 0.27
C PRO A 50 -5.30 9.81 1.33
N THR A 51 -6.63 9.79 1.26
CA THR A 51 -7.47 8.98 2.16
C THR A 51 -7.27 7.49 1.90
N GLY A 52 -7.47 6.67 2.93
CA GLY A 52 -7.68 5.22 2.75
C GLY A 52 -9.03 4.85 2.17
N GLY A 53 -9.90 5.83 1.98
CA GLY A 53 -11.22 5.63 1.43
C GLY A 53 -12.10 4.89 2.41
N TRP A 54 -12.91 3.96 1.90
CA TRP A 54 -13.92 3.27 2.70
C TRP A 54 -13.39 1.97 3.27
N GLY A 55 -13.58 0.85 2.61
CA GLY A 55 -13.12 -0.44 3.10
C GLY A 55 -12.77 -1.40 1.97
N HIS A 56 -12.34 -2.59 2.34
CA HIS A 56 -11.83 -3.61 1.41
C HIS A 56 -12.89 -4.20 0.46
N ARG A 57 -14.13 -3.70 0.48
CA ARG A 57 -15.19 -4.04 -0.49
C ARG A 57 -15.55 -2.87 -1.40
N TRP A 58 -14.69 -1.87 -1.47
CA TRP A 58 -14.95 -0.66 -2.25
C TRP A 58 -13.81 -0.36 -3.19
N VAL A 59 -14.17 0.13 -4.37
CA VAL A 59 -13.24 0.52 -5.41
C VAL A 59 -13.35 2.03 -5.62
N GLY A 60 -12.27 2.71 -6.01
CA GLY A 60 -12.31 4.14 -6.32
C GLY A 60 -13.42 4.53 -7.29
N ASP A 61 -14.11 5.65 -7.00
CA ASP A 61 -15.18 6.19 -7.85
C ASP A 61 -14.81 7.58 -8.34
N PRO A 62 -14.86 7.83 -9.66
CA PRO A 62 -14.37 9.08 -10.22
C PRO A 62 -15.11 10.32 -9.75
N ASP A 63 -16.41 10.19 -9.47
CA ASP A 63 -17.30 11.31 -9.19
C ASP A 63 -17.41 11.63 -7.69
N ARG A 64 -16.61 10.96 -6.85
CA ARG A 64 -16.66 11.11 -5.38
C ARG A 64 -15.49 11.90 -4.78
N GLY A 65 -14.71 12.58 -5.63
CA GLY A 65 -13.63 13.46 -5.20
C GLY A 65 -12.45 12.71 -4.58
N PHE A 66 -11.80 13.32 -3.58
CA PHE A 66 -10.60 12.78 -2.92
C PHE A 66 -10.72 12.67 -1.39
N GLY A 67 -11.83 13.17 -0.81
CA GLY A 67 -12.04 13.23 0.64
C GLY A 67 -12.90 12.08 1.19
N LEU A 68 -13.67 12.34 2.24
CA LEU A 68 -14.47 11.35 2.97
C LEU A 68 -15.42 10.49 2.09
N ARG A 69 -15.90 11.05 0.98
CA ARG A 69 -16.85 10.36 0.09
C ARG A 69 -16.16 9.41 -0.90
N GLN A 70 -14.85 9.48 -1.03
CA GLN A 70 -14.08 8.66 -1.95
C GLN A 70 -13.92 7.24 -1.39
N PRO A 71 -14.49 6.20 -2.05
CA PRO A 71 -14.32 4.81 -1.64
C PRO A 71 -12.89 4.25 -1.80
N GLY A 72 -12.13 4.70 -2.79
CA GLY A 72 -10.79 4.17 -3.09
C GLY A 72 -9.71 4.66 -2.14
N SER A 73 -8.68 3.83 -1.93
CA SER A 73 -7.52 4.17 -1.08
C SER A 73 -6.54 5.12 -1.76
N TRP A 74 -5.41 5.36 -1.09
CA TRP A 74 -4.30 6.15 -1.60
C TRP A 74 -3.90 5.80 -3.03
N GLY A 75 -3.87 4.50 -3.38
CA GLY A 75 -3.43 4.03 -4.70
C GLY A 75 -4.30 4.56 -5.83
N TYR A 76 -5.61 4.73 -5.59
CA TYR A 76 -6.52 5.35 -6.55
C TYR A 76 -6.39 6.88 -6.57
N ASN A 77 -6.25 7.50 -5.39
CA ASN A 77 -6.18 8.95 -5.25
C ASN A 77 -4.92 9.57 -5.86
N VAL A 78 -3.81 8.81 -5.95
CA VAL A 78 -2.56 9.33 -6.53
C VAL A 78 -2.49 9.22 -8.07
N LEU A 79 -3.44 8.53 -8.72
CA LEU A 79 -3.37 8.26 -10.16
C LEU A 79 -3.17 9.49 -11.06
N PRO A 80 -3.86 10.63 -10.86
CA PRO A 80 -3.62 11.86 -11.65
C PRO A 80 -2.18 12.36 -11.56
N TYR A 81 -1.56 12.19 -10.40
CA TYR A 81 -0.19 12.62 -10.11
C TYR A 81 0.87 11.65 -10.65
N LEU A 82 0.41 10.56 -11.29
CA LEU A 82 1.20 9.50 -11.91
C LEU A 82 0.93 9.38 -13.41
N GLU A 83 0.33 10.42 -14.00
CA GLU A 83 -0.06 10.44 -15.41
C GLU A 83 -1.08 9.33 -15.77
N GLN A 84 -1.85 8.85 -14.78
CA GLN A 84 -2.88 7.82 -14.94
C GLN A 84 -4.31 8.38 -14.87
N ASP A 85 -4.53 9.60 -15.39
CA ASP A 85 -5.86 10.24 -15.44
C ASP A 85 -6.91 9.38 -16.17
N ALA A 86 -6.51 8.67 -17.22
CA ALA A 86 -7.40 7.78 -17.95
C ALA A 86 -7.95 6.67 -17.06
N VAL A 87 -7.12 6.11 -16.17
CA VAL A 87 -7.51 5.07 -15.21
C VAL A 87 -8.39 5.68 -14.12
N ARG A 88 -8.00 6.84 -13.58
CA ARG A 88 -8.75 7.56 -12.55
C ARG A 88 -10.17 7.91 -12.98
N ASN A 89 -10.38 8.19 -14.26
CA ASN A 89 -11.65 8.67 -14.81
C ASN A 89 -12.53 7.56 -15.44
N ILE A 90 -12.16 6.28 -15.29
CA ILE A 90 -13.01 5.17 -15.74
C ILE A 90 -14.38 5.26 -15.05
N GLY A 91 -15.45 5.33 -15.86
CA GLY A 91 -16.82 5.42 -15.36
C GLY A 91 -17.28 6.83 -14.97
N ALA A 92 -16.48 7.88 -15.21
CA ALA A 92 -16.85 9.25 -14.85
C ALA A 92 -18.14 9.71 -15.54
N GLY A 93 -19.02 10.37 -14.79
CA GLY A 93 -20.31 10.87 -15.27
C GLY A 93 -21.36 9.79 -15.55
N GLN A 94 -21.05 8.51 -15.31
CA GLN A 94 -22.01 7.42 -15.46
C GLN A 94 -22.86 7.24 -14.19
N THR A 95 -24.02 6.60 -14.33
CA THR A 95 -24.84 6.19 -13.18
C THR A 95 -24.16 5.06 -12.39
N ASP A 96 -24.50 4.90 -11.11
CA ASP A 96 -23.95 3.83 -10.27
C ASP A 96 -24.11 2.42 -10.90
N ALA A 97 -25.25 2.17 -11.54
CA ALA A 97 -25.50 0.90 -12.24
C ALA A 97 -24.58 0.68 -13.44
N GLN A 98 -24.24 1.74 -14.17
CA GLN A 98 -23.30 1.66 -15.30
C GLN A 98 -21.85 1.51 -14.79
N LYS A 99 -21.48 2.23 -13.73
CA LYS A 99 -20.16 2.13 -13.08
C LYS A 99 -19.86 0.74 -12.56
N PHE A 100 -20.87 0.02 -12.08
CA PHE A 100 -20.72 -1.35 -11.61
C PHE A 100 -19.99 -2.23 -12.63
N THR A 101 -20.33 -2.14 -13.91
CA THR A 101 -19.61 -2.84 -14.97
C THR A 101 -18.39 -2.05 -15.45
N ALA A 102 -18.48 -0.72 -15.54
CA ALA A 102 -17.41 0.10 -16.12
C ALA A 102 -16.12 0.12 -15.31
N LEU A 103 -16.15 -0.10 -13.99
CA LEU A 103 -14.96 -0.08 -13.12
C LEU A 103 -14.09 -1.34 -13.23
N MET A 104 -14.61 -2.46 -13.77
CA MET A 104 -13.85 -3.72 -13.86
C MET A 104 -12.47 -3.59 -14.52
N PRO A 105 -12.29 -2.84 -15.65
CA PRO A 105 -10.98 -2.75 -16.28
C PRO A 105 -9.93 -2.07 -15.41
N MET A 106 -10.33 -1.22 -14.45
CA MET A 106 -9.39 -0.48 -13.60
C MET A 106 -8.47 -1.42 -12.80
N VAL A 107 -9.02 -2.51 -12.29
CA VAL A 107 -8.25 -3.47 -11.47
C VAL A 107 -7.33 -4.34 -12.33
N ALA A 108 -7.52 -4.36 -13.65
CA ALA A 108 -6.75 -5.13 -14.61
C ALA A 108 -5.69 -4.30 -15.36
N ILE A 109 -5.30 -3.13 -14.82
CA ILE A 109 -4.25 -2.28 -15.38
C ILE A 109 -3.00 -2.39 -14.49
N PRO A 110 -1.97 -3.17 -14.90
CA PRO A 110 -0.74 -3.26 -14.15
C PRO A 110 0.06 -1.97 -14.30
N LEU A 111 0.36 -1.35 -13.18
CA LEU A 111 1.15 -0.13 -13.10
C LEU A 111 2.49 -0.49 -12.44
N SER A 112 3.54 -0.56 -13.25
CA SER A 112 4.85 -1.08 -12.86
C SER A 112 5.47 -0.40 -11.64
N MET A 113 5.14 0.87 -11.44
CA MET A 113 5.61 1.67 -10.33
C MET A 113 5.05 1.22 -8.96
N PHE A 114 3.95 0.47 -8.93
CA PHE A 114 3.43 -0.13 -7.69
C PHE A 114 4.10 -1.44 -7.35
N ASN A 115 4.95 -2.00 -8.23
CA ASN A 115 5.63 -3.27 -8.00
C ASN A 115 7.09 -3.07 -7.59
N CYS A 116 7.59 -3.97 -6.73
CA CYS A 116 9.02 -4.08 -6.48
C CYS A 116 9.56 -5.20 -7.39
N PRO A 117 10.50 -4.90 -8.33
CA PRO A 117 11.06 -5.90 -9.24
C PRO A 117 11.77 -7.07 -8.57
N SER A 118 12.16 -6.97 -7.29
CA SER A 118 12.69 -8.11 -6.52
C SER A 118 11.61 -9.08 -6.06
N ARG A 119 10.34 -8.65 -6.03
CA ARG A 119 9.21 -9.50 -5.65
C ARG A 119 8.54 -10.13 -6.85
N ARG A 120 8.09 -9.30 -7.81
CA ARG A 120 7.20 -9.77 -8.86
C ARG A 120 7.28 -8.94 -10.14
N GLN A 121 6.72 -9.48 -11.21
CA GLN A 121 6.54 -8.73 -12.47
C GLN A 121 5.24 -7.93 -12.41
N PRO A 122 5.16 -6.77 -13.10
CA PRO A 122 3.92 -5.99 -13.16
C PRO A 122 2.96 -6.60 -14.19
N ILE A 123 2.40 -7.75 -13.84
CA ILE A 123 1.41 -8.48 -14.63
C ILE A 123 0.14 -8.69 -13.81
N LEU A 124 -0.87 -9.31 -14.42
CA LEU A 124 -2.09 -9.68 -13.72
C LEU A 124 -1.91 -11.00 -12.98
N TYR A 125 -2.38 -11.02 -11.74
CA TYR A 125 -2.38 -12.19 -10.87
C TYR A 125 -3.80 -12.64 -10.60
N TRP A 126 -3.97 -13.92 -10.27
CA TRP A 126 -5.27 -14.47 -9.95
C TRP A 126 -5.94 -13.67 -8.81
N PHE A 127 -7.17 -13.23 -9.04
CA PHE A 127 -8.03 -12.47 -8.12
C PHE A 127 -9.35 -13.22 -7.86
N GLY A 128 -9.50 -14.43 -8.45
CA GLY A 128 -10.78 -15.11 -8.57
C GLY A 128 -11.37 -15.68 -7.27
N PRO A 129 -12.56 -16.30 -7.36
CA PRO A 129 -13.33 -16.81 -6.22
C PRO A 129 -12.66 -18.02 -5.58
N GLY A 130 -11.65 -17.78 -4.75
CA GLY A 130 -10.95 -18.79 -3.98
C GLY A 130 -11.78 -19.33 -2.80
N PRO A 131 -11.40 -20.50 -2.25
CA PRO A 131 -12.13 -21.23 -1.20
C PRO A 131 -12.25 -20.49 0.14
N GLN A 132 -11.52 -19.39 0.37
CA GLN A 132 -11.61 -18.56 1.58
C GLN A 132 -12.69 -17.45 1.51
N GLY A 133 -13.46 -17.35 0.40
CA GLY A 133 -14.46 -16.31 0.20
C GLY A 133 -13.86 -15.09 -0.49
N THR A 134 -14.30 -14.84 -1.72
CA THR A 134 -13.80 -13.78 -2.59
C THR A 134 -13.96 -12.38 -1.99
N PRO A 135 -13.07 -11.43 -2.32
CA PRO A 135 -13.41 -10.02 -2.22
C PRO A 135 -14.64 -9.70 -3.09
N ASN A 136 -15.77 -9.53 -2.42
CA ASN A 136 -16.94 -8.86 -2.98
C ASN A 136 -16.65 -7.36 -2.97
N THR A 137 -16.82 -6.69 -4.10
CA THR A 137 -16.90 -5.22 -4.12
C THR A 137 -18.35 -4.77 -4.29
N TYR A 138 -18.77 -3.74 -3.56
CA TYR A 138 -20.14 -3.22 -3.61
C TYR A 138 -20.43 -2.37 -4.84
N ASN A 139 -19.41 -1.73 -5.43
CA ASN A 139 -19.57 -0.79 -6.55
C ASN A 139 -18.93 -1.25 -7.87
N MET A 140 -18.46 -2.50 -7.93
CA MET A 140 -17.88 -3.08 -9.15
C MET A 140 -18.32 -4.54 -9.29
N ASP A 141 -18.52 -4.98 -10.52
CA ASP A 141 -18.88 -6.33 -10.92
C ASP A 141 -17.70 -7.29 -10.76
N TYR A 142 -17.32 -7.55 -9.52
CA TYR A 142 -16.18 -8.41 -9.19
C TYR A 142 -16.37 -9.86 -9.67
N GLN A 143 -17.60 -10.32 -9.88
CA GLN A 143 -17.89 -11.69 -10.31
C GLN A 143 -17.31 -11.99 -11.69
N ASN A 144 -17.14 -10.95 -12.51
CA ASN A 144 -16.55 -11.01 -13.84
C ASN A 144 -15.07 -10.58 -13.86
N VAL A 145 -14.43 -10.43 -12.69
CA VAL A 145 -13.00 -10.16 -12.54
C VAL A 145 -12.30 -11.41 -12.00
N HIS A 146 -11.36 -11.96 -12.77
CA HIS A 146 -10.59 -13.15 -12.36
C HIS A 146 -9.11 -12.87 -12.15
N TYR A 147 -8.62 -11.74 -12.66
CA TYR A 147 -7.24 -11.33 -12.52
C TYR A 147 -7.15 -9.85 -12.23
N ALA A 148 -6.21 -9.47 -11.35
CA ALA A 148 -5.99 -8.09 -10.97
C ALA A 148 -4.51 -7.76 -10.86
N ALA A 149 -4.19 -6.48 -11.05
CA ALA A 149 -2.89 -5.91 -10.77
C ALA A 149 -2.70 -5.74 -9.26
N ARG A 150 -1.50 -6.04 -8.77
CA ARG A 150 -1.16 -5.94 -7.34
C ARG A 150 -0.11 -4.88 -7.08
N GLY A 151 -0.06 -4.42 -5.84
CA GLY A 151 0.98 -3.51 -5.36
C GLY A 151 1.97 -4.20 -4.42
N ASP A 152 3.10 -3.56 -4.17
CA ASP A 152 4.16 -4.04 -3.27
C ASP A 152 4.50 -3.03 -2.17
N TYR A 153 3.86 -1.87 -2.22
CA TYR A 153 4.00 -0.77 -1.29
C TYR A 153 2.70 -0.56 -0.52
N ALA A 154 2.81 0.01 0.67
CA ALA A 154 1.69 0.29 1.53
C ALA A 154 1.90 1.62 2.27
N MET A 155 0.81 2.35 2.49
CA MET A 155 0.87 3.56 3.31
C MET A 155 0.87 3.22 4.80
N ASN A 156 1.53 4.09 5.57
CA ASN A 156 1.59 4.00 7.02
C ASN A 156 0.26 4.44 7.66
N CYS A 157 -0.44 3.50 8.29
CA CYS A 157 -1.66 3.78 9.06
C CYS A 157 -1.41 4.05 10.55
N GLY A 158 -0.20 3.86 11.06
CA GLY A 158 0.18 4.25 12.42
C GLY A 158 0.70 3.10 13.28
N THR A 159 0.56 3.25 14.60
CA THR A 159 1.02 2.29 15.61
C THR A 159 -0.09 1.40 16.18
N VAL A 160 -1.36 1.69 15.88
CA VAL A 160 -2.51 1.03 16.53
C VAL A 160 -3.36 0.23 15.54
N CYS A 161 -3.29 0.56 14.25
CA CYS A 161 -4.16 -0.04 13.25
C CYS A 161 -3.65 -1.46 12.91
N GLY A 162 -4.04 -2.45 13.73
CA GLY A 162 -3.64 -3.85 13.62
C GLY A 162 -3.20 -4.52 14.94
N SER A 163 -2.98 -3.78 16.03
CA SER A 163 -2.40 -4.31 17.28
C SER A 163 -3.40 -5.01 18.21
N ASP A 164 -4.68 -4.63 18.17
CA ASP A 164 -5.65 -5.00 19.21
C ASP A 164 -6.77 -5.94 18.73
N ASP A 165 -6.92 -6.16 17.41
CA ASP A 165 -8.03 -6.92 16.81
C ASP A 165 -7.76 -7.11 15.30
N THR A 166 -7.88 -8.31 14.73
CA THR A 166 -7.70 -8.59 13.27
C THR A 166 -8.78 -7.95 12.38
N ASN A 167 -9.55 -6.99 12.92
CA ASN A 167 -10.78 -6.42 12.35
C ASN A 167 -10.67 -4.89 12.18
N TRP A 168 -9.46 -4.39 11.90
CA TRP A 168 -9.18 -3.00 11.52
C TRP A 168 -9.46 -2.74 10.04
N PHE A 169 -9.18 -3.73 9.19
CA PHE A 169 -9.51 -3.73 7.77
C PHE A 169 -10.92 -4.31 7.61
N ARG A 170 -11.91 -3.41 7.46
CA ARG A 170 -13.34 -3.76 7.42
C ARG A 170 -13.91 -3.60 6.02
N GLU A 171 -15.05 -4.26 5.77
CA GLU A 171 -15.74 -4.18 4.49
C GLU A 171 -16.17 -2.75 4.12
N GLY A 172 -16.33 -1.89 5.11
CA GLY A 172 -16.90 -0.54 4.94
C GLY A 172 -18.44 -0.57 4.95
N PRO A 173 -19.09 0.52 4.53
CA PRO A 173 -20.55 0.60 4.42
C PRO A 173 -21.07 -0.34 3.32
N ARG A 174 -22.33 -0.76 3.38
CA ARG A 174 -22.93 -1.69 2.38
C ARG A 174 -23.64 -0.99 1.23
N SER A 175 -23.69 0.34 1.24
CA SER A 175 -24.26 1.15 0.16
C SER A 175 -23.66 2.55 0.15
N PHE A 176 -23.78 3.23 -0.99
CA PHE A 176 -23.37 4.63 -1.10
C PHE A 176 -24.09 5.54 -0.09
N ALA A 177 -25.38 5.28 0.18
CA ALA A 177 -26.14 6.06 1.17
C ALA A 177 -25.58 5.91 2.60
N GLN A 178 -25.16 4.70 2.98
CA GLN A 178 -24.49 4.47 4.27
C GLN A 178 -23.10 5.11 4.29
N GLY A 179 -22.37 5.07 3.17
CA GLY A 179 -21.06 5.69 3.09
C GLY A 179 -21.08 7.22 3.09
N ASP A 180 -22.15 7.82 2.56
CA ASP A 180 -22.36 9.27 2.62
C ASP A 180 -22.76 9.75 4.03
N ASP A 181 -23.32 8.88 4.87
CA ASP A 181 -23.58 9.18 6.28
C ASP A 181 -22.32 9.02 7.13
N THR A 182 -21.42 9.99 7.01
CA THR A 182 -20.16 10.07 7.79
C THR A 182 -20.36 10.29 9.29
N THR A 183 -21.60 10.57 9.73
CA THR A 183 -21.99 10.69 11.14
C THR A 183 -22.69 9.44 11.70
N GLY A 184 -23.02 8.50 10.82
CA GLY A 184 -23.78 7.31 11.13
C GLY A 184 -22.98 6.25 11.88
N SER A 185 -23.71 5.32 12.51
CA SER A 185 -23.15 4.24 13.32
C SER A 185 -22.36 3.17 12.54
N TRP A 186 -22.32 3.25 11.21
CA TRP A 186 -21.60 2.29 10.36
C TRP A 186 -20.09 2.45 10.47
N TRP A 187 -19.62 3.68 10.56
CA TRP A 187 -18.20 3.96 10.64
C TRP A 187 -17.68 3.61 12.03
N PRO A 188 -16.60 2.81 12.15
CA PRO A 188 -16.02 2.45 13.43
C PRO A 188 -15.21 3.64 14.00
N MET A 189 -15.87 4.77 14.27
CA MET A 189 -15.23 6.04 14.62
C MET A 189 -14.32 5.93 15.84
N ALA A 190 -14.70 5.12 16.84
CA ALA A 190 -13.87 4.86 18.02
C ALA A 190 -12.56 4.10 17.71
N LYS A 191 -12.53 3.35 16.60
CA LYS A 191 -11.30 2.73 16.09
C LYS A 191 -10.53 3.75 15.25
N ILE A 192 -11.18 4.37 14.26
CA ILE A 192 -10.56 5.36 13.35
C ILE A 192 -9.87 6.48 14.15
N SER A 193 -10.47 6.95 15.26
CA SER A 193 -9.90 7.99 16.11
C SER A 193 -8.60 7.60 16.83
N LYS A 194 -8.22 6.32 16.83
CA LYS A 194 -6.93 5.86 17.37
C LYS A 194 -5.83 5.77 16.30
N CYS A 195 -6.17 5.84 15.01
CA CYS A 195 -5.17 5.77 13.96
C CYS A 195 -4.36 7.08 13.91
N ASN A 196 -3.05 6.93 14.07
CA ASN A 196 -2.09 8.01 14.27
C ASN A 196 -1.01 8.06 13.17
N GLY A 197 -1.15 7.25 12.12
CA GLY A 197 -0.32 7.36 10.91
C GLY A 197 -0.82 8.45 9.96
N ILE A 198 -0.38 8.35 8.71
CA ILE A 198 -0.56 9.41 7.69
C ILE A 198 -1.80 9.17 6.83
N SER A 199 -2.16 7.90 6.59
CA SER A 199 -3.35 7.56 5.81
C SER A 199 -4.03 6.33 6.38
N TYR A 200 -5.35 6.41 6.51
CA TYR A 200 -6.20 5.35 7.05
C TYR A 200 -7.65 5.55 6.58
N MET A 201 -8.55 4.65 6.97
CA MET A 201 -9.98 4.75 6.63
C MET A 201 -10.53 6.16 6.93
N LEU A 202 -11.13 6.80 5.92
CA LEU A 202 -11.66 8.17 5.98
C LEU A 202 -10.66 9.27 6.39
N SER A 203 -9.36 9.01 6.38
CA SER A 203 -8.37 10.00 6.83
C SER A 203 -8.31 11.22 5.91
N MET A 204 -8.21 12.40 6.51
CA MET A 204 -7.85 13.65 5.83
C MET A 204 -6.75 14.36 6.63
N VAL A 205 -5.65 13.63 6.88
CA VAL A 205 -4.50 14.13 7.65
C VAL A 205 -3.82 15.24 6.85
N ARG A 206 -3.69 16.42 7.45
CA ARG A 206 -2.98 17.56 6.84
C ARG A 206 -1.50 17.51 7.20
N SER A 207 -0.61 18.04 6.36
CA SER A 207 0.82 18.17 6.69
C SER A 207 1.06 18.86 8.04
N ALA A 208 0.24 19.86 8.39
CA ALA A 208 0.29 20.55 9.69
C ALA A 208 -0.04 19.67 10.91
N GLN A 209 -0.60 18.47 10.72
CA GLN A 209 -0.88 17.50 11.78
C GLN A 209 0.25 16.48 11.97
N VAL A 210 1.32 16.55 11.16
CA VAL A 210 2.54 15.74 11.33
C VAL A 210 3.48 16.50 12.26
N SER A 211 3.13 16.56 13.55
CA SER A 211 3.86 17.37 14.54
C SER A 211 5.25 16.83 14.85
N ASP A 212 5.50 15.55 14.59
CA ASP A 212 6.81 14.92 14.82
C ASP A 212 7.82 15.25 13.72
N GLY A 213 7.37 15.96 12.67
CA GLY A 213 8.17 16.45 11.57
C GLY A 213 8.13 15.54 10.34
N THR A 214 7.96 16.13 9.17
CA THR A 214 7.78 15.39 7.92
C THR A 214 9.00 14.54 7.54
N SER A 215 10.21 14.90 7.97
CA SER A 215 11.44 14.11 7.77
C SER A 215 11.62 12.95 8.74
N CYS A 216 10.73 12.82 9.73
CA CYS A 216 10.80 11.84 10.82
C CYS A 216 9.56 10.94 10.90
N THR A 217 8.57 11.12 10.03
CA THR A 217 7.37 10.26 9.97
C THR A 217 7.33 9.47 8.67
N TYR A 218 7.10 8.16 8.78
CA TYR A 218 6.87 7.26 7.65
C TYR A 218 5.59 7.60 6.91
N MET A 219 5.68 7.63 5.58
CA MET A 219 4.57 7.88 4.68
C MET A 219 4.13 6.59 3.96
N ILE A 220 5.03 6.00 3.18
CA ILE A 220 4.77 4.84 2.32
C ILE A 220 6.04 4.00 2.22
N GLY A 221 5.92 2.68 2.30
CA GLY A 221 7.07 1.80 2.22
C GLY A 221 6.75 0.44 1.64
N GLU A 222 7.79 -0.38 1.49
CA GLU A 222 7.65 -1.79 1.13
C GLU A 222 6.96 -2.56 2.25
N ARG A 223 6.10 -3.51 1.86
CA ARG A 223 5.33 -4.34 2.79
C ARG A 223 5.89 -5.75 2.89
N TYR A 224 5.75 -6.42 4.04
CA TYR A 224 6.04 -7.85 4.14
C TYR A 224 5.02 -8.67 3.35
N LEU A 225 5.47 -9.74 2.68
CA LEU A 225 4.63 -10.77 2.04
C LEU A 225 5.26 -12.16 2.15
N ASN A 226 4.45 -13.22 2.08
CA ASN A 226 4.96 -14.60 2.00
C ASN A 226 5.43 -14.93 0.56
N PRO A 227 6.72 -15.26 0.33
CA PRO A 227 7.25 -15.65 -0.97
C PRO A 227 6.54 -16.81 -1.66
N ASP A 228 5.95 -17.73 -0.88
CA ASP A 228 5.23 -18.88 -1.44
C ASP A 228 3.99 -18.46 -2.27
N HIS A 229 3.52 -17.21 -2.08
CA HIS A 229 2.25 -16.72 -2.61
C HIS A 229 2.35 -15.43 -3.43
N TYR A 230 3.57 -15.04 -3.83
CA TYR A 230 3.79 -13.86 -4.69
C TYR A 230 2.98 -13.89 -6.00
N LEU A 231 2.63 -15.08 -6.48
CA LEU A 231 2.10 -15.29 -7.83
C LEU A 231 0.68 -15.87 -7.88
N ASP A 232 0.08 -16.26 -6.76
CA ASP A 232 -1.16 -17.04 -6.75
C ASP A 232 -2.37 -16.32 -6.12
N GLY A 233 -2.14 -15.33 -5.27
CA GLY A 233 -3.24 -14.60 -4.58
C GLY A 233 -3.86 -15.31 -3.42
N LEU A 234 -3.13 -16.24 -2.83
CA LEU A 234 -3.60 -16.96 -1.66
C LEU A 234 -3.10 -16.34 -0.36
N ASP A 235 -2.18 -15.35 -0.41
CA ASP A 235 -1.84 -14.52 0.74
C ASP A 235 -3.01 -13.58 1.08
N PRO A 236 -3.60 -13.65 2.28
CA PRO A 236 -4.71 -12.77 2.68
C PRO A 236 -4.36 -11.28 2.72
N SER A 237 -3.09 -10.90 2.57
CA SER A 237 -2.60 -9.51 2.53
C SER A 237 -1.98 -9.15 1.19
N ASP A 238 -2.22 -10.00 0.19
CA ASP A 238 -1.89 -9.83 -1.22
C ASP A 238 -2.95 -10.45 -2.14
N ASN A 239 -4.21 -10.53 -1.70
CA ASN A 239 -5.31 -11.11 -2.48
C ASN A 239 -6.22 -10.04 -3.12
N GLN A 240 -5.85 -8.77 -3.02
CA GLN A 240 -6.55 -7.61 -3.55
C GLN A 240 -5.68 -6.79 -4.51
N PHE A 241 -6.26 -5.70 -5.02
CA PHE A 241 -5.59 -4.74 -5.89
C PHE A 241 -5.39 -3.40 -5.19
N ILE A 242 -4.36 -2.66 -5.60
CA ILE A 242 -3.88 -1.48 -4.86
C ILE A 242 -4.89 -0.31 -4.80
N MET A 243 -5.82 -0.23 -5.76
CA MET A 243 -6.79 0.86 -5.90
C MET A 243 -8.10 0.62 -5.12
N MET A 244 -8.19 -0.50 -4.41
CA MET A 244 -9.30 -0.78 -3.50
C MET A 244 -9.27 0.16 -2.29
N GLY A 245 -10.35 0.27 -1.53
CA GLY A 245 -10.40 0.99 -0.25
C GLY A 245 -9.48 0.41 0.81
N TYR A 246 -9.63 0.89 2.04
CA TYR A 246 -8.73 0.64 3.16
C TYR A 246 -8.62 -0.85 3.52
N ASP A 247 -7.43 -1.43 3.33
CA ASP A 247 -7.20 -2.86 3.48
C ASP A 247 -5.73 -3.22 3.84
N ASN A 248 -5.50 -4.43 4.35
CA ASN A 248 -4.16 -4.99 4.55
C ASN A 248 -3.47 -5.33 3.22
N ASP A 249 -4.07 -5.09 2.07
CA ASP A 249 -3.38 -5.10 0.78
C ASP A 249 -2.80 -3.73 0.40
N ASN A 250 -3.06 -2.65 1.14
CA ASN A 250 -2.55 -1.32 0.78
C ASN A 250 -2.12 -0.46 1.98
N TYR A 251 -2.30 -0.96 3.22
CA TYR A 251 -1.85 -0.31 4.46
C TYR A 251 -1.04 -1.25 5.36
N ARG A 252 -0.08 -0.67 6.08
CA ARG A 252 0.72 -1.35 7.10
C ARG A 252 0.88 -0.47 8.33
N CYS A 253 1.07 -1.10 9.48
CA CYS A 253 1.30 -0.42 10.74
C CYS A 253 2.68 -0.76 11.29
N THR A 254 3.13 0.04 12.25
CA THR A 254 4.42 -0.11 12.93
C THR A 254 4.30 -0.78 14.29
N ALA A 255 3.12 -1.31 14.62
CA ALA A 255 2.88 -2.12 15.82
C ALA A 255 3.73 -3.40 15.87
N TYR A 256 4.17 -3.86 14.70
CA TYR A 256 4.90 -5.10 14.51
C TYR A 256 6.31 -4.79 14.03
N LYS A 257 7.26 -5.65 14.42
CA LYS A 257 8.64 -5.55 13.93
C LYS A 257 8.65 -5.81 12.41
N PRO A 258 9.37 -4.99 11.62
CA PRO A 258 9.50 -5.25 10.19
C PRO A 258 10.34 -6.51 9.94
N ALA A 259 10.08 -7.20 8.83
CA ALA A 259 10.74 -8.45 8.50
C ALA A 259 11.07 -8.57 7.01
N GLN A 260 12.10 -9.36 6.70
CA GLN A 260 12.32 -9.85 5.35
C GLN A 260 11.25 -10.88 5.02
N ASP A 261 10.71 -10.85 3.80
CA ASP A 261 9.77 -11.82 3.26
C ASP A 261 10.29 -13.25 3.47
N GLN A 262 9.51 -14.10 4.16
CA GLN A 262 9.92 -15.43 4.62
C GLN A 262 8.95 -16.51 4.15
N PRO A 263 9.43 -17.58 3.47
CA PRO A 263 8.59 -18.70 3.07
C PRO A 263 7.88 -19.34 4.27
N GLY A 264 6.61 -19.69 4.08
CA GLY A 264 5.77 -20.34 5.09
C GLY A 264 5.32 -19.45 6.26
N LEU A 265 5.71 -18.17 6.29
CA LEU A 265 5.33 -17.25 7.37
C LEU A 265 4.39 -16.16 6.85
N TRP A 266 3.26 -16.02 7.54
CA TRP A 266 2.20 -15.06 7.22
C TRP A 266 2.17 -13.93 8.23
N MET A 267 2.32 -12.69 7.75
CA MET A 267 2.20 -11.48 8.56
C MET A 267 1.58 -10.38 7.69
N GLY A 268 0.33 -9.98 7.96
CA GLY A 268 -0.39 -9.08 7.05
C GLY A 268 -0.21 -7.60 7.32
N GLU A 269 0.20 -7.27 8.52
CA GLU A 269 0.25 -5.92 9.07
C GLU A 269 1.63 -5.24 9.11
N PRO A 270 2.79 -5.94 9.14
CA PRO A 270 4.09 -5.29 9.22
C PRO A 270 4.61 -4.80 7.86
N PHE A 271 5.39 -3.73 7.93
CA PHE A 271 6.32 -3.38 6.85
C PHE A 271 7.40 -4.46 6.68
N GLY A 272 8.01 -4.52 5.49
CA GLY A 272 8.98 -5.55 5.16
C GLY A 272 9.40 -5.48 3.70
N SER A 273 10.22 -6.42 3.23
CA SER A 273 10.51 -6.50 1.80
C SER A 273 11.14 -7.83 1.39
N ALA A 274 11.25 -8.06 0.07
CA ALA A 274 12.02 -9.17 -0.49
C ALA A 274 13.54 -8.99 -0.34
N HIS A 275 14.02 -7.78 -0.04
CA HIS A 275 15.44 -7.48 0.07
C HIS A 275 16.02 -7.98 1.40
N SER A 276 17.26 -8.50 1.36
CA SER A 276 17.94 -9.05 2.53
C SER A 276 18.39 -8.02 3.56
N ASP A 277 18.66 -6.79 3.11
CA ASP A 277 19.41 -5.81 3.91
C ASP A 277 18.49 -4.87 4.72
N GLY A 278 17.21 -4.84 4.38
CA GLY A 278 16.20 -3.96 4.96
C GLY A 278 15.02 -3.77 4.01
N PHE A 279 14.17 -2.80 4.31
CA PHE A 279 13.05 -2.38 3.46
C PHE A 279 13.13 -0.88 3.18
N HIS A 280 12.70 -0.45 1.99
CA HIS A 280 12.64 0.96 1.64
C HIS A 280 11.40 1.61 2.24
N MET A 281 11.59 2.82 2.78
CA MET A 281 10.55 3.64 3.36
C MET A 281 10.72 5.08 2.92
N ALA A 282 9.64 5.66 2.40
CA ALA A 282 9.54 7.08 2.12
C ALA A 282 8.95 7.81 3.33
N PHE A 283 9.54 8.95 3.65
CA PHE A 283 9.10 9.85 4.72
C PHE A 283 8.15 10.91 4.19
N CYS A 284 7.45 11.60 5.09
CA CYS A 284 6.50 12.67 4.78
C CYS A 284 7.10 13.84 3.99
N ASP A 285 8.42 14.02 4.01
CA ASP A 285 9.18 14.99 3.20
C ASP A 285 9.58 14.48 1.80
N GLY A 286 9.22 13.23 1.48
CA GLY A 286 9.51 12.56 0.22
C GLY A 286 10.92 11.99 0.13
N SER A 287 11.74 12.05 1.18
CA SER A 287 13.01 11.32 1.24
C SER A 287 12.77 9.82 1.34
N VAL A 288 13.62 8.99 0.72
CA VAL A 288 13.50 7.53 0.75
C VAL A 288 14.76 6.94 1.38
N LYS A 289 14.58 6.12 2.42
CA LYS A 289 15.68 5.48 3.15
C LYS A 289 15.47 3.97 3.20
N MET A 290 16.56 3.23 3.26
CA MET A 290 16.55 1.80 3.57
C MET A 290 16.59 1.65 5.09
N ILE A 291 15.57 1.03 5.67
CA ILE A 291 15.46 0.77 7.10
C ILE A 291 15.84 -0.68 7.37
N ASN A 292 16.73 -0.91 8.33
CA ASN A 292 17.19 -2.26 8.66
C ASN A 292 16.15 -3.02 9.51
N TYR A 293 16.01 -4.34 9.30
CA TYR A 293 15.11 -5.18 10.09
C TYR A 293 15.47 -5.28 11.58
N SER A 294 16.68 -4.86 11.97
CA SER A 294 17.12 -4.78 13.36
C SER A 294 16.76 -3.46 14.06
N ILE A 295 16.03 -2.56 13.39
CA ILE A 295 15.51 -1.34 14.00
C ILE A 295 14.83 -1.65 15.34
N ALA A 296 15.12 -0.84 16.35
CA ALA A 296 14.50 -0.99 17.67
C ALA A 296 12.97 -0.81 17.53
N PRO A 297 12.14 -1.70 18.14
CA PRO A 297 10.69 -1.63 18.03
C PRO A 297 10.12 -0.25 18.42
N GLU A 298 10.68 0.38 19.44
CA GLU A 298 10.27 1.69 19.92
C GLU A 298 10.53 2.78 18.88
N VAL A 299 11.68 2.72 18.19
CA VAL A 299 12.02 3.65 17.11
C VAL A 299 11.09 3.42 15.92
N HIS A 300 10.83 2.17 15.55
CA HIS A 300 9.91 1.83 14.47
C HIS A 300 8.48 2.36 14.74
N LEU A 301 7.99 2.19 15.97
CA LEU A 301 6.71 2.73 16.42
C LEU A 301 6.66 4.25 16.31
N CYS A 302 7.66 4.96 16.85
CA CYS A 302 7.67 6.42 16.83
C CYS A 302 7.72 6.96 15.38
N LEU A 303 8.52 6.34 14.49
CA LEU A 303 8.55 6.72 13.08
C LEU A 303 7.22 6.47 12.36
N GLY A 304 6.41 5.52 12.84
CA GLY A 304 5.07 5.26 12.32
C GLY A 304 3.99 6.21 12.85
N ASN A 305 4.27 6.94 13.93
CA ASN A 305 3.35 7.89 14.53
C ASN A 305 3.62 9.29 13.96
N ARG A 306 2.56 10.08 13.76
CA ARG A 306 2.69 11.47 13.29
C ARG A 306 2.72 12.48 14.44
N GLU A 307 2.30 12.08 15.65
CA GLU A 307 1.93 13.00 16.72
C GLU A 307 2.25 12.55 18.17
N ASP A 308 3.29 11.75 18.41
CA ASP A 308 3.70 11.41 19.79
C ASP A 308 4.66 12.40 20.45
N GLY A 309 5.31 13.27 19.67
CA GLY A 309 6.28 14.24 20.16
C GLY A 309 7.59 13.62 20.68
N ILE A 310 7.86 12.34 20.39
CA ILE A 310 9.07 11.65 20.84
C ILE A 310 10.22 11.99 19.90
N VAL A 311 11.30 12.53 20.48
CA VAL A 311 12.52 12.84 19.73
C VAL A 311 13.33 11.57 19.50
N ILE A 312 13.61 11.26 18.24
CA ILE A 312 14.41 10.11 17.81
C ILE A 312 15.77 10.60 17.30
N ASP A 313 16.85 9.92 17.69
CA ASP A 313 18.17 10.16 17.09
C ASP A 313 18.16 9.73 15.62
N ALA A 314 18.55 10.62 14.70
CA ALA A 314 18.65 10.33 13.27
C ALA A 314 19.61 9.17 12.95
N LYS A 315 20.49 8.76 13.87
CA LYS A 315 21.36 7.57 13.73
C LYS A 315 20.66 6.25 14.08
N ALA A 316 19.44 6.30 14.62
CA ALA A 316 18.71 5.12 15.06
C ALA A 316 17.98 4.39 13.93
N TYR A 317 17.96 4.94 12.71
CA TYR A 317 17.22 4.41 11.56
C TYR A 317 17.83 4.78 10.21
#